data_AF-Q3ADT0-F1
#
_entry.id   AF-Q3ADT0-F1
#
_cell.length_a   1.000
_cell.length_b   1.000
_cell.length_c   1.000
_cell.angle_alpha   90.00
_cell.angle_beta   90.00
_cell.angle_gamma   90.00
#
_symmetry.space_group_name_H-M   'P 1'
#
loop_
_entity.id
_entity.type
_entity.pdbx_description
1 polymer ?
#
loop_
_entity_poly.entity_id
_entity_poly.type
_entity_poly.pdbx_seq_one_letter_code
_entity_poly.pdbx_strand_id
1 'polypeptide(L)' 'MDYAEMSLQELQEELKKLKETLEEVEEEKFFVLGQSGFHVSGGKVKQYEQEISELQAKIKEVERLIREKSN' A
#
# COMPACT_ATOMS: atom_id res chain seq x y z
N MET A 1 -1.15 1.00 14.64
CA MET A 1 -2.55 1.45 14.53
C MET A 1 -3.36 0.18 14.49
N ASP A 2 -4.33 0.00 15.38
CA ASP A 2 -5.08 -1.24 15.47
C ASP A 2 -6.35 -1.10 14.61
N TYR A 3 -6.36 -1.74 13.44
CA TYR A 3 -7.48 -1.61 12.49
C TYR A 3 -8.77 -2.26 13.06
N ALA A 4 -8.67 -3.18 14.02
CA ALA A 4 -9.83 -3.87 14.57
C ALA A 4 -10.79 -2.91 15.33
N GLU A 5 -10.24 -1.85 15.92
CA GLU A 5 -11.00 -0.86 16.69
C GLU A 5 -11.74 0.17 15.81
N MET A 6 -11.36 0.31 14.53
CA MET A 6 -11.98 1.27 13.60
C MET A 6 -13.42 0.86 13.24
N SER A 7 -14.31 1.84 13.06
CA SER A 7 -15.64 1.64 12.51
C SER A 7 -15.57 1.22 11.03
N LEU A 8 -16.69 0.70 10.50
CA LEU A 8 -16.76 0.31 9.08
C LEU A 8 -16.44 1.48 8.14
N GLN A 9 -16.95 2.68 8.46
CA GLN A 9 -16.70 3.88 7.66
C GLN A 9 -15.22 4.28 7.71
N GLU A 10 -14.61 4.28 8.90
CA GLU A 10 -13.19 4.58 9.05
C GLU A 10 -12.32 3.56 8.30
N LEU A 11 -12.67 2.28 8.36
CA LEU A 11 -11.96 1.24 7.59
C LEU A 11 -12.07 1.44 6.09
N GLN A 12 -13.23 1.89 5.58
CA GLN A 12 -13.41 2.18 4.16
C GLN A 12 -12.58 3.40 3.72
N GLU A 13 -12.54 4.46 4.53
CA GLU A 13 -11.70 5.62 4.27
C GLU A 13 -10.22 5.25 4.31
N GLU A 14 -9.81 4.42 5.27
CA GLU A 14 -8.43 3.97 5.40
C GLU A 14 -8.03 3.04 4.25
N LEU A 15 -8.94 2.14 3.82
CA LEU A 15 -8.73 1.33 2.63
C LEU A 15 -8.50 2.18 1.38
N LYS A 16 -9.26 3.27 1.23
CA LYS A 16 -9.09 4.22 0.13
C LYS A 16 -7.70 4.85 0.17
N LYS A 17 -7.30 5.38 1.33
CA LYS A 17 -5.97 5.99 1.51
C LYS A 17 -4.84 5.00 1.23
N LEU A 18 -4.92 3.78 1.76
CA LEU A 18 -3.89 2.75 1.54
C LEU A 18 -3.75 2.40 0.04
N LYS A 19 -4.86 2.37 -0.70
CA LYS A 19 -4.85 2.15 -2.15
C LYS A 19 -4.26 3.34 -2.91
N GLU A 20 -4.61 4.56 -2.53
CA GLU A 20 -4.01 5.78 -3.10
C GLU A 20 -2.49 5.82 -2.84
N THR A 21 -2.05 5.52 -1.62
CA THR A 21 -0.62 5.43 -1.29
C THR A 21 0.09 4.33 -2.07
N LEU A 22 -0.55 3.16 -2.25
CA LEU A 22 0.02 2.10 -3.07
C LEU A 22 0.22 2.54 -4.52
N GLU A 23 -0.76 3.22 -5.11
CA GLU A 23 -0.68 3.76 -6.46
C GLU A 23 0.46 4.78 -6.58
N GLU A 24 0.57 5.72 -5.64
CA GLU A 24 1.67 6.70 -5.60
C GLU A 24 3.05 6.04 -5.54
N VAL A 25 3.22 5.00 -4.71
CA VAL A 25 4.50 4.27 -4.60
C VAL A 25 4.81 3.48 -5.87
N GLU A 26 3.80 2.88 -6.50
CA GLU A 26 3.98 2.16 -7.77
C GLU A 26 4.33 3.11 -8.93
N GLU A 27 3.69 4.29 -8.99
CA GLU A 27 4.03 5.34 -9.95
C GLU A 27 5.45 5.88 -9.71
N GLU A 28 5.83 6.16 -8.47
CA GLU A 28 7.18 6.62 -8.13
C GLU A 28 8.21 5.55 -8.54
N LYS A 29 7.98 4.29 -8.19
CA LYS A 29 8.84 3.16 -8.61
C LYS A 29 8.96 3.12 -10.12
N PHE A 30 7.84 3.23 -10.85
CA PHE A 30 7.86 3.20 -12.31
C PHE A 30 8.66 4.37 -12.89
N PHE A 31 8.48 5.59 -12.37
CA PHE A 31 9.21 6.76 -12.84
C PHE A 31 10.71 6.68 -12.53
N VAL A 32 11.06 6.32 -11.30
CA VAL A 32 12.45 6.22 -10.82
C VAL A 32 13.20 5.10 -11.53
N LEU A 33 12.59 3.92 -11.70
CA LEU A 33 13.21 2.79 -12.40
C LEU A 33 13.13 2.93 -13.93
N GLY A 34 12.13 3.66 -14.44
CA GLY A 34 11.91 3.92 -15.86
C GLY A 34 12.82 5.00 -16.45
N GLN A 35 13.51 5.80 -15.63
CA GLN A 35 14.62 6.63 -16.11
C GLN A 35 15.81 5.76 -16.52
N SER A 36 15.78 5.27 -17.77
CA SER A 36 16.75 4.37 -18.42
C SER A 36 18.22 4.84 -18.47
N GLY A 37 18.59 5.90 -17.75
CA GLY A 37 19.96 6.41 -17.63
C GLY A 37 20.53 6.37 -16.20
N PHE A 38 19.70 6.17 -15.17
CA PHE A 38 20.16 6.06 -13.79
C PHE A 38 20.37 4.59 -13.44
N HIS A 39 21.59 4.22 -13.05
CA HIS A 39 21.83 2.94 -12.39
C HIS A 39 21.15 2.98 -11.01
N VAL A 40 19.87 2.65 -10.95
CA VAL A 40 19.16 2.59 -9.68
C VAL A 40 19.73 1.42 -8.89
N SER A 41 20.28 1.72 -7.70
CA SER A 41 20.87 0.69 -6.85
C SER A 41 19.81 -0.38 -6.51
N GLY A 42 20.20 -1.65 -6.50
CA GLY A 42 19.30 -2.75 -6.13
C GLY A 42 18.71 -2.61 -4.71
N GLY A 43 19.33 -1.82 -3.84
CA GLY A 43 18.78 -1.45 -2.53
C GLY A 43 17.49 -0.63 -2.64
N LYS A 44 17.44 0.35 -3.55
CA LYS A 44 16.26 1.20 -3.79
C LYS A 44 15.11 0.38 -4.40
N VAL A 45 15.41 -0.57 -5.29
CA VAL A 45 14.41 -1.53 -5.82
C VAL A 45 13.79 -2.35 -4.70
N LYS A 46 14.63 -2.93 -3.82
CA LYS A 46 14.15 -3.72 -2.67
C LYS A 46 13.33 -2.91 -1.69
N GLN A 47 13.65 -1.63 -1.49
CA GLN A 47 12.85 -0.73 -0.66
C GLN A 47 11.44 -0.59 -1.21
N TYR A 48 11.28 -0.31 -2.51
CA TYR A 48 9.96 -0.25 -3.13
C TYR A 48 9.20 -1.58 -3.04
N GLU A 49 9.87 -2.71 -3.28
CA GLU A 49 9.23 -4.02 -3.18
C GLU A 49 8.74 -4.30 -1.75
N GLN A 50 9.54 -3.95 -0.75
CA GLN A 50 9.16 -4.11 0.65
C GLN A 50 7.97 -3.20 1.00
N GLU A 51 8.01 -1.93 0.62
CA GLU A 51 6.96 -0.96 0.90
C GLU A 51 5.64 -1.35 0.23
N ILE A 52 5.67 -1.75 -1.04
CA ILE A 52 4.51 -2.29 -1.77
C ILE A 52 3.96 -3.52 -1.06
N SER A 53 4.82 -4.46 -0.65
CA SER A 53 4.39 -5.67 0.06
C SER A 53 3.73 -5.34 1.39
N GLU A 54 4.24 -4.38 2.14
CA GLU A 54 3.67 -3.93 3.42
C GLU A 54 2.31 -3.25 3.22
N LEU A 55 2.18 -2.39 2.20
CA LEU A 55 0.91 -1.74 1.84
C LEU A 55 -0.14 -2.77 1.42
N GLN A 56 0.24 -3.73 0.58
CA GLN A 56 -0.66 -4.81 0.17
C GLN A 56 -1.11 -5.69 1.34
N ALA A 57 -0.23 -5.95 2.31
CA ALA A 57 -0.60 -6.68 3.52
C ALA A 57 -1.63 -5.92 4.36
N LYS A 58 -1.42 -4.61 4.57
CA LYS A 58 -2.37 -3.73 5.28
C LYS A 58 -3.72 -3.65 4.56
N ILE A 59 -3.71 -3.49 3.23
CA ILE A 59 -4.94 -3.49 2.42
C ILE A 59 -5.72 -4.78 2.62
N LYS A 60 -5.07 -5.94 2.55
CA LYS A 60 -5.73 -7.24 2.76
C LYS A 60 -6.33 -7.38 4.16
N GLU A 61 -5.62 -6.90 5.17
CA GLU A 61 -6.12 -6.90 6.55
C GLU A 61 -7.37 -6.02 6.69
N VAL A 62 -7.33 -4.78 6.19
CA VAL A 62 -8.46 -3.85 6.23
C VAL A 62 -9.64 -4.38 5.42
N GLU A 63 -9.41 -4.96 4.24
CA GLU A 63 -10.46 -5.61 3.43
C GLU A 63 -11.10 -6.80 4.15
N ARG A 64 -10.32 -7.59 4.90
CA ARG A 64 -10.85 -8.67 5.73
C ARG A 64 -11.75 -8.11 6.82
N LEU A 65 -11.29 -7.10 7.56
CA LEU A 65 -12.05 -6.48 8.64
C LEU A 65 -13.35 -5.84 8.16
N ILE A 66 -13.34 -5.19 6.99
CA ILE A 66 -14.56 -4.66 6.35
C ILE A 66 -15.56 -5.78 6.07
N ARG A 67 -15.11 -6.92 5.53
CA ARG A 67 -15.99 -8.08 5.26
C ARG A 67 -16.54 -8.68 6.55
N GLU A 68 -15.73 -8.73 7.61
CA GLU A 68 -16.15 -9.23 8.92
C GLU A 68 -17.19 -8.31 9.58
N LYS A 69 -17.09 -6.98 9.40
CA LYS A 69 -18.04 -6.00 9.95
C LYS A 69 -19.29 -5.74 9.10
N SER A 70 -19.28 -6.17 7.82
CA SER A 70 -20.40 -6.01 6.89
C SER A 70 -21.31 -7.24 6.80
N ASN A 71 -20.94 -8.34 7.46
CA ASN A 71 -21.80 -9.51 7.67
C ASN A 71 -22.48 -9.44 9.04
#